data_AF-A0A9X2F0Z3-F1
#
_entry.id   AF-A0A9X2F0Z3-F1
#
_cell.length_a   1.000
_cell.length_b   1.000
_cell.length_c   1.000
_cell.angle_alpha   90.00
_cell.angle_beta   90.00
_cell.angle_gamma   90.00
#
_symmetry.space_group_name_H-M   'P 1'
#
loop_
_entity.id
_entity.type
_entity.pdbx_description
1 polymer ?
#
loop_
_entity_poly.entity_id
_entity_poly.type
_entity_poly.pdbx_seq_one_letter_code
_entity_poly.pdbx_strand_id
1 'polypeptide(L)'
;MPPKTIMLTLFVLTLAGCGRIDNNWKLKAKIKEITIKADQAKNPVYKFRLDSLTDFPWNEAYFFSGNSGGIGLDYISKNIGAQWDGPDLDDGELRLIFVNDHVVVSYVDFDLNDRIWFLSCDSSPQIDQNYFTHIKKNTSNQFITYLHCDSTNKIRMFVPKHCSEIFKDRTDCK
;
A
#
# COMPACT_ATOMS: atom_id res chain seq x y z
N MET A 1 54.94 5.83 -34.95
CA MET A 1 54.34 5.97 -33.61
C MET A 1 52.91 6.48 -33.78
N PRO A 2 51.87 5.67 -33.53
CA PRO A 2 50.50 6.15 -33.63
C PRO A 2 50.05 6.80 -32.31
N PRO A 3 49.23 7.87 -32.33
CA PRO A 3 48.66 8.43 -31.13
C PRO A 3 47.53 7.51 -30.62
N LYS A 4 47.56 7.20 -29.33
CA LYS A 4 46.48 6.48 -28.64
C LYS A 4 45.31 7.45 -28.41
N THR A 5 44.21 7.24 -29.11
CA THR A 5 42.94 7.94 -28.85
C THR A 5 42.43 7.53 -27.47
N ILE A 6 42.58 8.40 -26.48
CA ILE A 6 42.02 8.23 -25.14
C ILE A 6 40.50 8.44 -25.29
N MET A 7 39.75 7.34 -25.26
CA MET A 7 38.29 7.36 -25.22
C MET A 7 37.88 7.86 -23.83
N LEU A 8 37.48 9.13 -23.75
CA LEU A 8 36.98 9.76 -22.54
C LEU A 8 35.54 9.28 -22.31
N THR A 9 35.37 8.17 -21.58
CA THR A 9 34.06 7.70 -21.15
C THR A 9 33.53 8.65 -20.09
N LEU A 10 32.63 9.55 -20.49
CA LEU A 10 31.93 10.47 -19.61
C LEU A 10 30.94 9.67 -18.74
N PHE A 11 31.39 9.28 -17.55
CA PHE A 11 30.54 8.66 -16.53
C PHE A 11 29.68 9.76 -15.91
N VAL A 12 28.48 9.98 -16.45
CA VAL A 12 27.47 10.86 -15.84
C VAL A 12 26.89 10.12 -14.64
N LEU A 13 27.57 10.21 -13.49
CA LEU A 13 27.01 9.91 -12.18
C LEU A 13 25.98 11.00 -11.87
N THR A 14 24.75 10.81 -12.31
CA THR A 14 23.62 11.56 -11.74
C THR A 14 23.48 11.10 -10.29
N LEU A 15 23.94 11.95 -9.36
CA LEU A 15 23.59 11.89 -7.95
C LEU A 15 22.06 11.89 -7.83
N ALA A 16 21.46 10.71 -7.74
CA ALA A 16 20.12 10.57 -7.21
C ALA A 16 20.21 11.02 -5.76
N GLY A 17 19.77 12.25 -5.49
CA GLY A 17 19.69 12.78 -4.14
C GLY A 17 18.92 11.80 -3.27
N CYS A 18 19.45 11.53 -2.08
CA CYS A 18 18.70 10.96 -0.96
C CYS A 18 17.59 11.95 -0.56
N GLY A 19 16.57 12.08 -1.41
CA GLY A 19 15.34 12.75 -1.06
C GLY A 19 14.63 11.82 -0.09
N ARG A 20 14.56 12.23 1.18
CA ARG A 20 13.65 11.60 2.14
C ARG A 20 12.27 11.59 1.48
N ILE A 21 11.70 10.41 1.31
CA ILE A 21 10.36 10.27 0.75
C ILE A 21 9.41 10.81 1.82
N ASP A 22 8.50 11.69 1.43
CA ASP A 22 7.48 12.24 2.32
C ASP A 22 6.19 11.42 2.23
N ASN A 23 5.39 11.46 3.30
CA ASN A 23 4.07 10.84 3.34
C ASN A 23 3.16 11.43 2.24
N ASN A 24 2.67 10.57 1.35
CA ASN A 24 1.91 10.97 0.17
C ASN A 24 0.44 11.28 0.49
N TRP A 25 0.20 12.46 1.04
CA TRP A 25 -1.13 12.95 1.41
C TRP A 25 -2.11 13.05 0.22
N LYS A 26 -1.60 13.28 -1.01
CA LYS A 26 -2.45 13.31 -2.22
C LYS A 26 -3.02 11.92 -2.51
N LEU A 27 -2.19 10.88 -2.39
CA LEU A 27 -2.65 9.51 -2.52
C LEU A 27 -3.62 9.13 -1.40
N LYS A 28 -3.37 9.58 -0.16
CA LYS A 28 -4.30 9.42 0.97
C LYS A 28 -5.70 9.95 0.61
N ALA A 29 -5.77 11.17 0.08
CA ALA A 29 -7.02 11.80 -0.31
C ALA A 29 -7.75 11.01 -1.40
N LYS A 30 -7.03 10.56 -2.44
CA LYS A 30 -7.60 9.71 -3.51
C LYS A 30 -8.18 8.40 -2.96
N ILE A 31 -7.47 7.74 -2.05
CA ILE A 31 -7.94 6.48 -1.44
C ILE A 31 -9.17 6.73 -0.55
N LYS A 32 -9.21 7.81 0.22
CA LYS A 32 -10.42 8.22 0.98
C LYS A 32 -11.59 8.56 0.05
N GLU A 33 -11.34 9.15 -1.12
CA GLU A 33 -12.39 9.40 -2.10
C GLU A 33 -13.03 8.09 -2.61
N ILE A 34 -12.25 7.01 -2.74
CA ILE A 34 -12.78 5.68 -3.07
C ILE A 34 -13.75 5.17 -2.00
N THR A 35 -13.47 5.39 -0.71
CA THR A 35 -14.38 4.97 0.37
C THR A 35 -15.71 5.72 0.29
N ILE A 36 -15.67 7.04 0.09
CA ILE A 36 -16.86 7.89 -0.08
C ILE A 36 -17.67 7.46 -1.30
N LYS A 37 -17.02 7.24 -2.44
CA LYS A 37 -17.70 6.78 -3.66
C LYS A 37 -18.32 5.40 -3.48
N ALA A 38 -17.67 4.51 -2.74
CA ALA A 38 -18.21 3.20 -2.41
C ALA A 38 -19.44 3.28 -1.50
N ASP A 39 -19.44 4.19 -0.51
CA ASP A 39 -20.60 4.42 0.36
C ASP A 39 -21.81 4.97 -0.41
N GLN A 40 -21.58 5.77 -1.44
CA GLN A 40 -22.62 6.37 -2.28
C GLN A 40 -23.09 5.46 -3.43
N ALA A 41 -22.34 4.39 -3.73
CA ALA A 41 -22.63 3.52 -4.84
C ALA A 41 -23.92 2.72 -4.57
N LYS A 42 -24.79 2.64 -5.58
CA LYS A 42 -25.97 1.77 -5.53
C LYS A 42 -25.62 0.28 -5.54
N ASN A 43 -24.42 -0.06 -6.00
CA ASN A 43 -23.91 -1.42 -6.02
C ASN A 43 -23.16 -1.69 -4.71
N PRO A 44 -23.41 -2.81 -4.01
CA PRO A 44 -22.69 -3.18 -2.78
C PRO A 44 -21.17 -3.28 -2.97
N VAL A 45 -20.70 -3.44 -4.21
CA VAL A 45 -19.28 -3.61 -4.54
C VAL A 45 -18.81 -2.49 -5.47
N TYR A 46 -17.93 -1.62 -4.95
CA TYR A 46 -17.19 -0.64 -5.75
C TYR A 46 -15.85 -1.26 -6.20
N LYS A 47 -15.43 -0.99 -7.45
CA LYS A 47 -14.20 -1.55 -8.03
C LYS A 47 -13.23 -0.43 -8.38
N PHE A 48 -11.96 -0.61 -8.08
CA PHE A 48 -10.92 0.34 -8.47
C PHE A 48 -9.60 -0.38 -8.76
N ARG A 49 -8.66 0.33 -9.39
CA ARG A 49 -7.29 -0.12 -9.53
C ARG A 49 -6.35 0.78 -8.75
N LEU A 50 -5.46 0.21 -7.95
CA LEU A 50 -4.51 0.99 -7.16
C LEU A 50 -3.54 1.77 -8.07
N ASP A 51 -3.14 1.20 -9.20
CA ASP A 51 -2.24 1.84 -10.15
C ASP A 51 -2.84 3.07 -10.85
N SER A 52 -4.17 3.15 -10.95
CA SER A 52 -4.86 4.36 -11.45
C SER A 52 -4.86 5.53 -10.45
N LEU A 53 -4.50 5.28 -9.18
CA LEU A 53 -4.41 6.33 -8.15
C LEU A 53 -3.00 6.92 -8.05
N THR A 54 -1.99 6.21 -8.56
CA THR A 54 -0.57 6.56 -8.47
C THR A 54 -0.04 7.16 -9.77
N ASP A 55 0.88 8.12 -9.68
CA ASP A 55 1.56 8.79 -10.80
C ASP A 55 3.08 8.53 -10.83
N PHE A 56 3.54 7.53 -10.07
CA PHE A 56 4.95 7.12 -9.95
C PHE A 56 5.13 5.64 -10.33
N PRO A 57 6.33 5.23 -10.78
CA PRO A 57 6.61 3.83 -11.11
C PRO A 57 6.73 2.98 -9.83
N TRP A 58 5.98 1.88 -9.77
CA TRP A 58 6.05 0.87 -8.71
C TRP A 58 5.71 -0.50 -9.29
N ASN A 59 6.24 -1.56 -8.68
CA ASN A 59 6.01 -2.95 -9.05
C ASN A 59 5.29 -3.72 -7.93
N GLU A 60 5.62 -3.40 -6.67
CA GLU A 60 5.07 -4.05 -5.48
C GLU A 60 4.62 -2.98 -4.48
N ALA A 61 3.60 -3.31 -3.68
CA ALA A 61 3.16 -2.48 -2.58
C ALA A 61 2.84 -3.34 -1.35
N TYR A 62 2.99 -2.76 -0.17
CA TYR A 62 2.89 -3.47 1.11
C TYR A 62 2.06 -2.65 2.07
N PHE A 63 0.96 -3.22 2.56
CA PHE A 63 0.11 -2.59 3.55
C PHE A 63 0.38 -3.19 4.93
N PHE A 64 0.89 -2.37 5.84
CA PHE A 64 1.20 -2.72 7.22
C PHE A 64 0.14 -2.14 8.16
N SER A 65 -0.11 -2.84 9.26
CA SER A 65 -0.93 -2.38 10.37
C SER A 65 -0.12 -2.44 11.66
N GLY A 66 0.15 -1.28 12.25
CA GLY A 66 0.83 -1.12 13.53
C GLY A 66 -0.09 -1.45 14.70
N ASN A 67 -0.75 -2.60 14.71
CA ASN A 67 -1.60 -3.00 15.83
C ASN A 67 -0.75 -3.61 16.97
N SER A 68 -1.04 -3.24 18.22
CA SER A 68 -0.47 -3.86 19.43
C SER A 68 1.03 -3.60 19.61
N GLY A 69 1.46 -2.34 19.49
CA GLY A 69 2.82 -1.91 19.85
C GLY A 69 3.69 -1.41 18.69
N GLY A 70 3.09 -1.11 17.54
CA GLY A 70 3.78 -0.56 16.37
C GLY A 70 4.65 -1.57 15.61
N ILE A 71 5.26 -1.11 14.52
CA ILE A 71 6.18 -1.90 13.68
C ILE A 71 7.46 -1.09 13.44
N GLY A 72 8.59 -1.67 13.83
CA GLY A 72 9.90 -1.05 13.63
C GLY A 72 10.41 -1.11 12.19
N LEU A 73 11.28 -0.16 11.83
CA LEU A 73 11.86 0.00 10.49
C LEU A 73 12.60 -1.25 9.98
N ASP A 74 13.25 -2.03 10.85
CA ASP A 74 13.97 -3.24 10.45
C ASP A 74 13.00 -4.32 9.96
N TYR A 75 11.85 -4.44 10.63
CA TYR A 75 10.79 -5.35 10.21
C TYR A 75 10.21 -4.92 8.85
N ILE A 76 9.96 -3.61 8.67
CA ILE A 76 9.49 -3.08 7.40
C ILE A 76 10.50 -3.40 6.30
N SER A 77 11.76 -2.98 6.46
CA SER A 77 12.83 -3.16 5.47
C SER A 77 12.99 -4.62 5.04
N LYS A 78 13.01 -5.53 6.02
CA LYS A 78 13.12 -6.96 5.77
C LYS A 78 11.98 -7.50 4.91
N ASN A 79 10.74 -7.09 5.19
CA ASN A 79 9.56 -7.64 4.52
C ASN A 79 9.30 -7.02 3.15
N ILE A 80 9.66 -5.76 2.94
CA ILE A 80 9.53 -5.10 1.63
C ILE A 80 10.72 -5.40 0.69
N GLY A 81 11.78 -6.06 1.20
CA GLY A 81 12.98 -6.38 0.42
C GLY A 81 13.71 -5.14 -0.10
N ALA A 82 13.58 -4.01 0.61
CA ALA A 82 14.13 -2.69 0.28
C ALA A 82 14.50 -1.97 1.58
N GLN A 83 15.48 -1.07 1.54
CA GLN A 83 15.81 -0.24 2.69
C GLN A 83 14.66 0.74 2.98
N TRP A 84 14.15 0.75 4.21
CA TRP A 84 13.18 1.73 4.68
C TRP A 84 13.86 2.76 5.60
N ASP A 85 13.97 4.00 5.10
CA ASP A 85 14.57 5.13 5.82
C ASP A 85 13.52 6.11 6.37
N GLY A 86 12.24 5.71 6.36
CA GLY A 86 11.17 6.49 6.98
C GLY A 86 11.01 6.16 8.47
N PRO A 87 10.03 6.78 9.14
CA PRO A 87 9.82 6.55 10.58
C PRO A 87 9.34 5.11 10.84
N ASP A 88 9.36 4.70 12.11
CA ASP A 88 8.60 3.54 12.55
C ASP A 88 7.09 3.72 12.25
N LEU A 89 6.33 2.64 12.34
CA LEU A 89 4.87 2.70 12.28
C LEU A 89 4.34 2.63 13.70
N ASP A 90 3.71 3.71 14.17
CA ASP A 90 3.25 3.79 15.56
C ASP A 90 2.03 2.89 15.81
N ASP A 91 1.72 2.66 17.10
CA ASP A 91 0.52 1.91 17.48
C ASP A 91 -0.75 2.62 17.01
N GLY A 92 -1.60 1.90 16.29
CA GLY A 92 -2.81 2.47 15.70
C GLY A 92 -2.61 3.23 14.39
N GLU A 93 -1.44 3.09 13.76
CA GLU A 93 -1.19 3.58 12.41
C GLU A 93 -1.23 2.43 11.38
N LEU A 94 -1.56 2.79 10.14
CA LEU A 94 -1.57 1.91 8.99
C LEU A 94 -0.69 2.53 7.91
N ARG A 95 0.10 1.74 7.20
CA ARG A 95 1.02 2.26 6.18
C ARG A 95 0.99 1.45 4.91
N LEU A 96 0.82 2.12 3.77
CA LEU A 96 0.96 1.53 2.45
C LEU A 96 2.27 2.03 1.82
N ILE A 97 3.21 1.11 1.58
CA ILE A 97 4.53 1.38 1.01
C ILE A 97 4.56 0.88 -0.43
N PHE A 98 5.12 1.65 -1.35
CA PHE A 98 5.30 1.29 -2.75
C PHE A 98 6.79 1.10 -3.06
N VAL A 99 7.12 0.01 -3.73
CA VAL A 99 8.48 -0.38 -4.08
C VAL A 99 8.59 -0.56 -5.59
N ASN A 100 9.69 -0.04 -6.15
CA ASN A 100 10.13 -0.30 -7.51
C ASN A 100 11.58 -0.79 -7.47
N ASP A 101 11.84 -2.00 -7.95
CA ASP A 101 13.20 -2.56 -8.07
C ASP A 101 14.03 -2.43 -6.78
N HIS A 102 13.47 -2.87 -5.65
CA HIS A 102 14.08 -2.79 -4.31
C HIS A 102 14.32 -1.37 -3.77
N VAL A 103 13.66 -0.35 -4.36
CA VAL A 103 13.69 1.03 -3.90
C VAL A 103 12.28 1.45 -3.50
N VAL A 104 12.13 2.02 -2.30
CA VAL A 104 10.87 2.64 -1.89
C VAL A 104 10.67 3.90 -2.75
N VAL A 105 9.49 4.05 -3.37
CA VAL A 105 9.20 5.17 -4.29
C VAL A 105 8.13 6.12 -3.75
N SER A 106 7.29 5.63 -2.85
CA SER A 106 6.26 6.42 -2.17
C SER A 106 5.76 5.61 -0.98
N TYR A 107 5.23 6.29 0.04
CA TYR A 107 4.41 5.65 1.05
C TYR A 107 3.25 6.57 1.44
N VAL A 108 2.25 6.02 2.11
CA VAL A 108 1.14 6.78 2.67
C VAL A 108 0.68 6.17 3.99
N ASP A 109 0.48 7.04 4.98
CA ASP A 109 0.01 6.65 6.30
C ASP A 109 -1.47 6.98 6.50
N PHE A 110 -2.18 6.06 7.14
CA PHE A 110 -3.56 6.21 7.58
C PHE A 110 -3.63 6.04 9.09
N ASP A 111 -4.61 6.71 9.67
CA ASP A 111 -4.98 6.49 11.07
C ASP A 111 -5.99 5.34 11.12
N LEU A 112 -6.07 4.56 12.20
CA LEU A 112 -7.13 3.56 12.38
C LEU A 112 -8.55 4.16 12.21
N ASN A 113 -8.73 5.45 12.55
CA ASN A 113 -9.97 6.20 12.35
C ASN A 113 -10.31 6.45 10.87
N ASP A 114 -9.35 6.31 9.96
CA ASP A 114 -9.62 6.33 8.51
C ASP A 114 -10.35 5.07 8.04
N ARG A 115 -10.34 4.00 8.86
CA ARG A 115 -11.09 2.75 8.66
C ARG A 115 -10.90 2.10 7.28
N ILE A 116 -9.68 2.20 6.74
CA ILE A 116 -9.26 1.65 5.44
C ILE A 116 -8.36 0.44 5.66
N TRP A 117 -8.70 -0.70 5.06
CA TRP A 117 -7.90 -1.93 5.18
C TRP A 117 -7.66 -2.60 3.84
N PHE A 118 -6.39 -2.81 3.47
CA PHE A 118 -6.05 -3.70 2.34
C PHE A 118 -5.86 -5.12 2.85
N LEU A 119 -6.60 -6.07 2.27
CA LEU A 119 -6.58 -7.48 2.69
C LEU A 119 -5.91 -8.37 1.65
N SER A 120 -5.40 -9.52 2.09
CA SER A 120 -5.03 -10.63 1.21
C SER A 120 -6.19 -11.63 1.07
N CYS A 121 -6.10 -12.59 0.15
CA CYS A 121 -7.12 -13.64 0.03
C CYS A 121 -7.25 -14.47 1.31
N ASP A 122 -6.15 -14.64 2.04
CA ASP A 122 -6.07 -15.48 3.23
C ASP A 122 -6.36 -14.70 4.53
N SER A 123 -6.60 -13.39 4.42
CA SER A 123 -6.87 -12.54 5.58
C SER A 123 -8.25 -12.85 6.19
N SER A 124 -8.26 -13.07 7.50
CA SER A 124 -9.47 -12.94 8.33
C SER A 124 -9.62 -11.49 8.79
N PRO A 125 -10.85 -10.93 8.86
CA PRO A 125 -11.11 -9.63 9.49
C PRO A 125 -10.65 -9.51 10.94
N GLN A 126 -10.37 -10.64 11.61
CA GLN A 126 -9.98 -10.67 13.01
C GLN A 126 -8.47 -10.87 13.15
N ILE A 127 -7.82 -9.79 13.61
CA ILE A 127 -6.73 -9.76 14.59
C ILE A 127 -5.69 -10.87 14.39
N ASP A 128 -4.73 -10.64 13.50
CA ASP A 128 -3.40 -11.21 13.70
C ASP A 128 -2.36 -10.10 13.62
N GLN A 129 -1.59 -10.00 14.70
CA GLN A 129 -0.54 -9.02 14.93
C GLN A 129 0.58 -9.20 13.90
N ASN A 130 1.12 -8.08 13.40
CA ASN A 130 2.28 -8.06 12.50
C ASN A 130 2.10 -8.82 11.17
N TYR A 131 0.92 -8.73 10.55
CA TYR A 131 0.74 -9.15 9.17
C TYR A 131 0.76 -7.94 8.22
N PHE A 132 1.46 -8.09 7.10
CA PHE A 132 1.38 -7.16 5.99
C PHE A 132 0.65 -7.81 4.82
N THR A 133 -0.07 -7.00 4.05
CA THR A 133 -0.68 -7.42 2.79
C THR A 133 0.27 -7.06 1.66
N HIS A 134 0.73 -8.06 0.91
CA HIS A 134 1.54 -7.88 -0.30
C HIS A 134 0.67 -7.71 -1.55
N ILE A 135 0.91 -6.65 -2.30
CA ILE A 135 0.17 -6.25 -3.50
C ILE A 135 1.14 -6.17 -4.68
N LYS A 136 1.03 -7.12 -5.61
CA LYS A 136 1.78 -7.06 -6.88
C LYS A 136 1.01 -6.27 -7.92
N LYS A 137 1.66 -5.32 -8.60
CA LYS A 137 1.00 -4.46 -9.59
C LYS A 137 0.40 -5.25 -10.75
N ASN A 138 1.07 -6.30 -11.21
CA ASN A 138 0.64 -7.07 -12.38
C ASN A 138 -0.48 -8.08 -12.08
N THR A 139 -0.60 -8.58 -10.84
CA THR A 139 -1.57 -9.64 -10.50
C THR A 139 -2.64 -9.24 -9.50
N SER A 140 -2.39 -8.23 -8.65
CA SER A 140 -3.20 -7.93 -7.47
C SER A 140 -3.55 -6.44 -7.33
N ASN A 141 -3.44 -5.64 -8.41
CA ASN A 141 -3.75 -4.20 -8.37
C ASN A 141 -5.23 -3.84 -8.49
N GLN A 142 -6.09 -4.80 -8.84
CA GLN A 142 -7.53 -4.61 -8.95
C GLN A 142 -8.18 -4.96 -7.62
N PHE A 143 -8.90 -4.01 -7.05
CA PHE A 143 -9.56 -4.16 -5.78
C PHE A 143 -11.06 -4.00 -5.92
N ILE A 144 -11.77 -4.67 -5.03
CA ILE A 144 -13.18 -4.47 -4.77
C ILE A 144 -13.36 -4.07 -3.31
N THR A 145 -14.38 -3.26 -3.04
CA THR A 145 -14.66 -2.78 -1.69
C THR A 145 -15.73 -3.61 -1.02
N TYR A 146 -15.52 -3.97 0.24
CA TYR A 146 -16.53 -4.53 1.14
C TYR A 146 -16.71 -3.62 2.36
N LEU A 147 -17.93 -3.56 2.89
CA LEU A 147 -18.19 -2.90 4.17
C LEU A 147 -18.34 -3.99 5.22
N HIS A 148 -17.49 -3.92 6.24
CA HIS A 148 -17.59 -4.74 7.43
C HIS A 148 -18.15 -3.92 8.58
N CYS A 149 -19.11 -4.46 9.32
CA CYS A 149 -19.69 -3.83 10.49
C CYS A 149 -19.35 -4.65 11.73
N ASP A 150 -18.64 -4.04 12.69
CA ASP A 150 -18.68 -4.50 14.07
C ASP A 150 -19.82 -3.77 14.83
N SER A 151 -20.01 -4.06 16.12
CA SER A 151 -21.10 -3.49 16.93
C SER A 151 -21.11 -1.95 17.00
N THR A 152 -20.02 -1.27 16.61
CA THR A 152 -19.85 0.18 16.72
C THR A 152 -19.21 0.86 15.50
N ASN A 153 -18.54 0.11 14.62
CA ASN A 153 -17.72 0.63 13.54
C ASN A 153 -18.10 0.05 12.18
N LYS A 154 -17.93 0.88 11.15
CA LYS A 154 -18.01 0.51 9.74
C LYS A 154 -16.63 0.59 9.14
N ILE A 155 -16.04 -0.54 8.80
CA ILE A 155 -14.69 -0.66 8.25
C ILE A 155 -14.78 -0.94 6.75
N ARG A 156 -14.05 -0.17 5.96
CA ARG A 156 -13.98 -0.33 4.52
C ARG A 156 -12.77 -1.21 4.17
N MET A 157 -13.05 -2.40 3.66
CA MET A 157 -12.05 -3.37 3.26
C MET A 157 -11.85 -3.34 1.75
N PHE A 158 -10.60 -3.27 1.32
CA PHE A 158 -10.17 -3.39 -0.06
C PHE A 158 -9.58 -4.78 -0.27
N VAL A 159 -10.33 -5.60 -0.99
CA VAL A 159 -10.00 -7.00 -1.24
C VAL A 159 -9.56 -7.13 -2.70
N PRO A 160 -8.45 -7.85 -3.00
CA PRO A 160 -8.05 -8.12 -4.37
C PRO A 160 -9.20 -8.80 -5.11
N LYS A 161 -9.52 -8.34 -6.31
CA LYS A 161 -10.69 -8.78 -7.07
C LYS A 161 -10.72 -10.29 -7.29
N HIS A 162 -9.57 -10.94 -7.46
CA HIS A 162 -9.50 -12.39 -7.63
C HIS A 162 -9.88 -13.18 -6.35
N CYS A 163 -9.88 -12.53 -5.17
CA CYS A 163 -10.35 -13.12 -3.93
C CYS A 163 -11.87 -12.94 -3.72
N SER A 164 -12.61 -12.32 -4.65
CA SER A 164 -14.01 -11.89 -4.42
C SER A 164 -14.94 -13.00 -3.94
N GLU A 165 -14.76 -14.23 -4.45
CA GLU A 165 -15.58 -15.38 -4.07
C GLU A 165 -15.40 -15.78 -2.60
N ILE A 166 -14.23 -15.52 -2.01
CA ILE A 166 -13.95 -15.80 -0.59
C ILE A 166 -14.69 -14.81 0.33
N PHE A 167 -14.92 -13.59 -0.16
CA PHE A 167 -15.47 -12.48 0.61
C PHE A 167 -16.93 -12.14 0.25
N LYS A 168 -17.54 -12.81 -0.74
CA LYS A 168 -18.89 -12.48 -1.23
C LYS A 168 -19.98 -12.53 -0.16
N ASP A 169 -19.84 -13.42 0.82
CA ASP A 169 -20.81 -13.60 1.91
C ASP A 169 -20.42 -12.82 3.17
N ARG A 170 -19.32 -12.04 3.13
CA ARG A 170 -18.78 -11.29 4.27
C ARG A 170 -19.27 -9.84 4.36
N THR A 171 -20.28 -9.45 3.59
CA THR A 171 -20.99 -8.19 3.84
C THR A 171 -21.96 -8.39 5.00
N ASP A 172 -21.56 -7.99 6.19
CA ASP A 172 -22.33 -8.19 7.42
C ASP A 172 -23.07 -6.94 7.91
N CYS A 173 -22.88 -5.81 7.23
CA CYS A 173 -23.72 -4.62 7.39
C CYS A 173 -25.11 -4.84 6.76
N LYS A 174 -26.04 -5.42 7.51
CA LYS A 174 -27.47 -5.43 7.18
C LYS A 174 -28.16 -4.16 7.65
#